data_AF-A0A1X1H5J7-F1
#
_entry.id   AF-A0A1X1H5J7-F1
#
_cell.length_a   1.000
_cell.length_b   1.000
_cell.length_c   1.000
_cell.angle_alpha   90.00
_cell.angle_beta   90.00
_cell.angle_gamma   90.00
#
_symmetry.space_group_name_H-M   'P 1'
#
loop_
_entity.id
_entity.type
_entity.pdbx_description
1 polymer ?
#
loop_
_entity_poly.entity_id
_entity_poly.type
_entity_poly.pdbx_seq_one_letter_code
_entity_poly.pdbx_strand_id
1 'polypeptide(L)' 'MTFSYTDEQLNNLNRDYAVYSVNLEFAKRNGRTYVNSNLIENISPDDLEKTNTITTSDGQEFSVIATKSDPVTGFDV' A
#
# COMPACT_ATOMS: atom_id res chain seq x y z
N MET A 1 10.71 -19.37 1.07
CA MET A 1 11.30 -18.37 0.16
C MET A 1 11.79 -17.22 1.00
N THR A 2 13.05 -16.81 0.84
CA THR A 2 13.60 -15.65 1.55
C THR A 2 13.73 -14.52 0.53
N PHE A 3 13.02 -13.42 0.75
CA PHE A 3 13.17 -12.21 -0.05
C PHE A 3 14.25 -11.33 0.59
N SER A 4 15.16 -10.80 -0.22
CA SER A 4 16.17 -9.84 0.23
C SER A 4 15.86 -8.49 -0.39
N TYR A 5 15.93 -7.45 0.43
CA TYR A 5 15.68 -6.07 0.03
C TYR A 5 16.97 -5.27 0.20
N THR A 6 17.19 -4.28 -0.65
CA THR A 6 18.21 -3.27 -0.39
C THR A 6 17.76 -2.34 0.74
N ASP A 7 18.71 -1.66 1.38
CA ASP A 7 18.38 -0.66 2.42
C ASP A 7 17.49 0.46 1.86
N GLU A 8 17.70 0.85 0.60
CA GLU A 8 16.88 1.87 -0.08
C GLU A 8 15.44 1.38 -0.30
N GLN A 9 15.26 0.16 -0.79
CA GLN A 9 13.94 -0.46 -0.96
C GLN A 9 13.21 -0.55 0.38
N LEU A 10 13.91 -1.01 1.43
CA LEU A 10 13.32 -1.13 2.77
C LEU A 10 12.97 0.24 3.36
N ASN A 11 13.80 1.26 3.15
CA ASN A 11 13.53 2.62 3.60
C ASN A 11 12.32 3.22 2.88
N ASN A 12 12.15 2.97 1.58
CA ASN A 12 10.96 3.39 0.82
C ASN A 12 9.70 2.65 1.29
N LEU A 13 9.76 1.34 1.46
CA LEU A 13 8.62 0.53 1.91
C LEU A 13 8.15 0.90 3.33
N ASN A 14 9.06 1.37 4.18
CA ASN A 14 8.76 1.81 5.54
C ASN A 14 8.40 3.30 5.66
N ARG A 15 8.15 4.01 4.55
CA ARG A 15 7.83 5.44 4.56
C ARG A 15 6.67 5.81 3.66
N ASP A 16 6.11 6.99 3.95
CA ASP A 16 5.19 7.76 3.11
C ASP A 16 4.11 6.88 2.47
N TYR A 17 4.09 6.81 1.13
CA TYR A 17 3.06 6.15 0.36
C TYR A 17 2.92 4.66 0.69
N ALA A 18 4.01 3.90 0.83
CA ALA A 18 3.93 2.46 1.01
C ALA A 18 3.20 2.08 2.31
N VAL A 19 3.39 2.88 3.37
CA VAL A 19 2.74 2.67 4.68
C VAL A 19 1.29 3.14 4.67
N TYR A 20 1.00 4.31 4.09
CA TYR A 20 -0.34 4.91 4.17
C TYR A 20 -1.27 4.54 3.01
N SER A 21 -0.77 3.91 1.95
CA SER A 21 -1.56 3.49 0.79
C SER A 21 -2.66 2.48 1.12
N VAL A 22 -2.54 1.78 2.26
CA VAL A 22 -3.56 0.85 2.78
C VAL A 22 -4.74 1.55 3.47
N ASN A 23 -4.66 2.87 3.63
CA ASN A 23 -5.75 3.71 4.14
C ASN A 23 -6.45 4.42 2.98
N LEU A 24 -7.77 4.22 2.88
CA LEU A 24 -8.59 4.73 1.78
C LEU A 24 -8.65 6.26 1.75
N GLU A 25 -8.86 6.89 2.91
CA GLU A 25 -8.97 8.35 3.03
C GLU A 25 -7.65 9.05 2.67
N PHE A 26 -6.51 8.48 3.08
CA PHE A 26 -5.20 8.97 2.69
C PHE A 26 -5.01 8.90 1.18
N ALA A 27 -5.32 7.76 0.57
CA ALA A 27 -5.19 7.55 -0.87
C ALA A 27 -6.07 8.55 -1.64
N LYS A 28 -7.31 8.73 -1.22
CA LYS A 28 -8.27 9.70 -1.78
C LYS A 28 -7.78 11.14 -1.67
N ARG A 29 -7.39 11.59 -0.47
CA ARG A 29 -6.93 12.96 -0.23
C ARG A 29 -5.68 13.32 -1.04
N ASN A 30 -4.81 12.35 -1.31
CA ASN A 30 -3.55 12.56 -2.02
C ASN A 30 -3.59 12.14 -3.50
N GLY A 31 -4.74 11.71 -4.02
CA GLY A 31 -4.87 11.26 -5.41
C GLY A 31 -3.97 10.07 -5.75
N ARG A 32 -3.85 9.10 -4.82
CA ARG A 32 -3.00 7.92 -4.97
C ARG A 32 -3.85 6.65 -5.05
N THR A 33 -3.30 5.60 -5.66
CA THR A 33 -3.94 4.28 -5.71
C THR A 33 -4.06 3.69 -4.32
N TYR A 34 -5.23 3.11 -4.01
CA TYR A 34 -5.48 2.42 -2.76
C TYR A 34 -4.90 1.01 -2.81
N VAL A 35 -3.98 0.71 -1.91
CA VAL A 35 -3.27 -0.58 -1.88
C VAL A 35 -3.97 -1.52 -0.91
N ASN A 36 -4.34 -2.69 -1.38
CA ASN A 36 -5.01 -3.70 -0.56
C ASN A 36 -4.70 -5.09 -1.09
N SER A 37 -4.44 -6.05 -0.20
CA SER A 37 -4.13 -7.42 -0.61
C SER A 37 -5.30 -8.17 -1.25
N ASN A 38 -6.53 -7.67 -1.08
CA ASN A 38 -7.75 -8.30 -1.56
C ASN A 38 -8.29 -7.54 -2.80
N LEU A 39 -8.10 -8.09 -3.99
CA LEU A 39 -8.53 -7.52 -5.27
C LEU A 39 -9.93 -7.98 -5.74
N ILE A 40 -10.83 -8.38 -4.85
CA ILE A 40 -12.18 -8.85 -5.26
C ILE A 40 -12.95 -7.76 -6.06
N GLU A 41 -12.65 -6.49 -5.83
CA GLU A 41 -13.17 -5.35 -6.60
C GLU A 41 -11.98 -4.48 -7.04
N ASN A 42 -11.80 -4.27 -8.35
CA ASN A 42 -10.71 -3.42 -8.88
C ASN A 42 -10.96 -1.92 -8.65
N ILE A 43 -12.19 -1.59 -8.29
CA ILE A 43 -12.67 -0.24 -8.00
C ILE A 43 -13.14 -0.28 -6.54
N SER A 44 -12.52 0.53 -5.68
CA SER A 44 -12.99 0.74 -4.30
C SER A 44 -14.41 1.35 -4.33
N PRO A 45 -15.26 1.20 -3.29
CA PRO A 45 -16.57 1.86 -3.21
C PRO A 45 -16.58 3.38 -3.52
N ASP A 46 -15.43 4.04 -3.48
CA ASP A 46 -15.20 5.45 -3.81
C ASP A 46 -14.67 5.73 -5.23
N ASP A 47 -14.84 4.81 -6.19
CA ASP A 47 -14.32 4.91 -7.58
C ASP A 47 -12.78 5.00 -7.68
N LEU A 48 -12.07 4.73 -6.59
CA LEU A 48 -10.62 4.77 -6.52
C LEU A 48 -10.02 3.46 -7.05
N GLU A 49 -8.98 3.55 -7.87
CA GLU A 49 -8.23 2.38 -8.32
C GLU A 49 -7.67 1.62 -7.11
N LYS A 50 -7.94 0.31 -7.07
CA LYS A 50 -7.44 -0.61 -6.06
C LYS A 50 -6.36 -1.50 -6.67
N THR A 51 -5.22 -1.59 -6.01
CA THR A 51 -4.10 -2.43 -6.45
C THR A 51 -3.54 -3.24 -5.29
N ASN A 52 -2.87 -4.34 -5.57
CA ASN A 52 -2.05 -5.05 -4.59
C ASN A 52 -0.56 -4.91 -4.91
N THR A 53 -0.16 -3.98 -5.78
CA THR A 53 1.24 -3.78 -6.16
C THR A 53 1.77 -2.46 -5.59
N ILE A 54 2.97 -2.49 -5.02
CA ILE A 54 3.75 -1.31 -4.65
C ILE A 54 4.99 -1.27 -5.55
N THR A 55 5.22 -0.13 -6.20
CA THR A 55 6.43 0.09 -7.01
C THR A 55 7.39 1.00 -6.25
N THR A 56 8.62 0.54 -6.02
CA THR A 56 9.68 1.35 -5.39
C THR A 56 10.31 2.32 -6.40
N SER A 57 11.07 3.30 -5.92
CA SER A 57 11.66 4.37 -6.75
C SER A 57 12.63 3.87 -7.83
N ASP A 58 13.24 2.71 -7.60
CA ASP A 58 14.09 1.97 -8.54
C ASP A 58 13.30 1.17 -9.58
N GLY A 59 11.96 1.20 -9.53
CA GLY A 59 11.06 0.54 -10.47
C GLY A 59 10.76 -0.92 -10.11
N GLN A 60 11.22 -1.44 -8.97
CA GLN A 60 10.88 -2.79 -8.55
C GLN A 60 9.44 -2.86 -8.04
N GLU A 61 8.71 -3.90 -8.46
CA GLU A 61 7.33 -4.14 -8.04
C GLU A 61 7.24 -5.21 -6.95
N PHE A 62 6.40 -4.97 -5.95
CA PHE A 62 6.12 -5.87 -4.84
C PHE A 62 4.63 -6.13 -4.70
N SER A 63 4.24 -7.39 -4.64
CA SER A 63 2.85 -7.76 -4.35
C SER A 63 2.57 -7.78 -2.84
N VAL A 64 1.54 -7.05 -2.44
CA VAL A 64 0.97 -7.01 -1.10
C VAL A 64 0.07 -8.22 -0.91
N ILE A 65 0.55 -9.17 -0.12
CA ILE A 65 -0.14 -10.43 0.15
C ILE A 65 -1.04 -10.37 1.39
N ALA A 66 -0.82 -9.39 2.26
CA ALA A 66 -1.63 -9.14 3.45
C ALA A 66 -1.53 -7.68 3.86
N THR A 67 -2.68 -7.09 4.19
CA THR A 67 -2.75 -5.86 4.97
C THR A 67 -3.27 -6.19 6.37
N LYS A 68 -2.81 -5.45 7.38
CA LYS A 68 -3.28 -5.60 8.76
C LYS A 68 -3.64 -4.22 9.29
N SER A 69 -4.79 -4.16 9.96
CA SER A 69 -5.18 -3.01 10.75
C SER A 69 -4.33 -2.98 12.02
N ASP A 70 -3.85 -1.79 12.39
CA ASP A 70 -3.14 -1.56 13.64
C ASP A 70 -3.84 -0.40 14.38
N PRO A 71 -4.64 -0.71 15.42
CA PRO A 71 -5.48 0.27 16.07
C PRO A 71 -4.68 1.32 16.86
N VAL A 72 -3.39 1.07 17.14
CA VAL A 72 -2.53 2.01 17.86
C VAL A 72 -2.09 3.17 16.95
N THR A 73 -2.12 2.95 15.63
CA THR A 73 -1.72 3.95 14.65
C THR A 73 -2.79 5.03 14.40
N GLY A 74 -4.05 4.76 14.79
CA GLY A 74 -5.17 5.68 14.60
C GLY A 74 -5.70 5.76 13.15
N PHE A 75 -5.28 4.85 12.27
CA PHE A 75 -5.72 4.79 10.87
C PHE A 75 -6.86 3.79 10.61
N ASP A 76 -7.30 3.08 11.64
CA ASP A 76 -8.48 2.23 11.59
C ASP A 76 -9.73 3.05 11.90
N VAL A 77 -10.64 3.13 10.93
CA VAL A 77 -12.02 3.65 11.05
C VAL A 77 -12.99 2.68 10.40
#